data_AF-A0A963JH23-F1
#
_entry.id   AF-A0A963JH23-F1
#
_cell.length_a   1.000
_cell.length_b   1.000
_cell.length_c   1.000
_cell.angle_alpha   90.00
_cell.angle_beta   90.00
_cell.angle_gamma   90.00
#
_symmetry.space_group_name_H-M   'P 1'
#
loop_
_entity.id
_entity.type
_entity.pdbx_description
1 polymer ?
#
loop_
_entity_poly.entity_id
_entity_poly.type
_entity_poly.pdbx_seq_one_letter_code
_entity_poly.pdbx_strand_id
1 'polypeptide(L)'
;MTVAIKLDPALEERLRRRAASSGRSTSEVVRAALQAYLDQPDPQPPRSAYELGADLFGRHRGPADLAQDRKQVLAEIQAERQARRGA
;
A
#
# COMPACT_ATOMS: atom_id res chain seq x y z
N MET A 1 -23.64 24.53 -10.13
CA MET A 1 -24.12 23.49 -11.05
C MET A 1 -24.91 22.46 -10.26
N THR A 2 -26.03 21.98 -10.80
CA THR A 2 -26.87 20.93 -10.17
C THR A 2 -26.74 19.63 -10.94
N VAL A 3 -26.66 18.51 -10.24
CA VAL A 3 -26.63 17.16 -10.83
C VAL A 3 -27.76 16.35 -10.20
N ALA A 4 -28.61 15.74 -11.03
CA ALA A 4 -29.63 14.80 -10.57
C ALA A 4 -29.05 13.38 -10.61
N ILE A 5 -29.09 12.68 -9.47
CA ILE A 5 -28.55 11.32 -9.32
C ILE A 5 -29.71 10.41 -8.95
N LYS A 6 -29.87 9.30 -9.67
CA LYS A 6 -30.81 8.24 -9.29
C LYS A 6 -30.15 7.35 -8.25
N LEU A 7 -30.82 7.15 -7.12
CA LEU A 7 -30.36 6.28 -6.05
C LEU A 7 -31.29 5.07 -5.95
N ASP A 8 -30.74 3.92 -5.61
CA ASP A 8 -31.53 2.76 -5.27
C ASP A 8 -32.35 3.05 -3.99
N PRO A 9 -33.59 2.53 -3.86
CA PRO A 9 -34.45 2.85 -2.73
C PRO A 9 -33.81 2.58 -1.35
N ALA A 10 -33.01 1.51 -1.26
CA ALA A 10 -32.31 1.15 -0.04
C ALA A 10 -31.22 2.18 0.33
N LEU A 11 -30.53 2.76 -0.66
CA LEU A 11 -29.50 3.77 -0.45
C LEU A 11 -30.13 5.11 -0.07
N GLU A 12 -31.22 5.49 -0.73
CA GLU A 12 -31.98 6.71 -0.39
C GLU A 12 -32.45 6.67 1.07
N GLU A 13 -33.03 5.55 1.51
CA GLU A 13 -33.53 5.40 2.87
C GLU A 13 -32.40 5.45 3.91
N ARG A 14 -31.23 4.87 3.60
CA ARG A 14 -30.04 4.99 4.47
C ARG A 14 -29.55 6.44 4.55
N LEU A 15 -29.54 7.15 3.43
CA LEU A 15 -29.11 8.54 3.36
C LEU A 15 -30.06 9.45 4.15
N ARG A 16 -31.38 9.27 3.99
CA ARG A 16 -32.41 10.00 4.76
C ARG A 16 -32.26 9.78 6.26
N ARG A 17 -32.09 8.53 6.70
CA ARG A 17 -31.87 8.21 8.12
C ARG A 17 -30.60 8.84 8.67
N ARG A 18 -29.51 8.84 7.89
CA ARG A 18 -28.24 9.49 8.28
C ARG A 18 -28.37 11.01 8.37
N ALA A 19 -29.07 11.62 7.42
CA ALA A 19 -29.34 13.06 7.41
C ALA A 19 -30.16 13.45 8.65
N ALA A 20 -31.26 12.74 8.91
CA ALA A 20 -32.10 12.95 10.08
C ALA A 20 -31.33 12.79 11.41
N SER A 21 -30.53 11.73 11.56
CA SER A 21 -29.76 11.51 12.79
C SER A 21 -28.61 12.47 13.01
N SER A 22 -28.13 13.13 11.96
CA SER A 22 -27.07 14.14 12.05
C SER A 22 -27.60 15.59 12.08
N GLY A 23 -28.92 15.79 11.98
CA GLY A 23 -29.52 17.13 11.90
C GLY A 23 -29.15 17.88 10.62
N ARG A 24 -28.71 17.17 9.58
CA ARG A 24 -28.26 17.75 8.30
C ARG A 24 -29.25 17.45 7.20
N SER A 25 -29.24 18.25 6.14
CA SER A 25 -30.00 17.93 4.93
C SER A 25 -29.35 16.79 4.14
N THR A 26 -30.17 16.05 3.39
CA THR A 26 -29.72 15.02 2.45
C THR A 26 -28.63 15.54 1.52
N SER A 27 -28.80 16.75 0.96
CA SER A 27 -27.83 17.36 0.04
C SER A 27 -26.49 17.71 0.71
N GLU A 28 -26.49 18.10 1.98
CA GLU A 28 -25.24 18.34 2.73
C GLU A 28 -24.47 17.05 2.97
N VAL A 29 -25.17 15.96 3.30
CA VAL A 29 -24.55 14.65 3.49
C VAL A 29 -23.95 14.16 2.16
N VAL A 30 -24.69 14.30 1.06
CA VAL A 30 -24.19 13.94 -0.29
C VAL A 30 -22.95 14.76 -0.65
N ARG A 31 -22.97 16.09 -0.45
CA ARG A 31 -21.82 16.95 -0.74
C ARG A 31 -20.60 16.56 0.09
N ALA A 32 -20.79 16.30 1.38
CA ALA A 32 -19.69 15.88 2.25
C ALA A 32 -19.12 14.52 1.85
N ALA A 33 -19.98 13.57 1.47
CA ALA A 33 -19.55 12.27 0.99
C ALA A 33 -18.76 12.36 -0.33
N LEU A 34 -19.21 13.21 -1.27
CA LEU A 34 -18.50 13.45 -2.52
C LEU A 34 -17.13 14.10 -2.29
N GLN A 35 -17.04 15.08 -1.39
CA GLN A 35 -15.76 15.69 -1.03
C GLN A 35 -14.82 14.63 -0.44
N ALA A 36 -15.30 13.83 0.52
CA ALA A 36 -14.51 12.77 1.13
C ALA A 36 -14.06 11.70 0.11
N TYR A 37 -14.90 11.39 -0.89
CA TYR A 37 -14.54 10.47 -1.98
C TYR A 37 -13.44 11.05 -2.88
N LEU A 38 -13.52 12.34 -3.21
CA LEU A 38 -12.52 13.01 -4.05
C LEU A 38 -11.19 13.27 -3.33
N ASP A 39 -11.24 13.45 -2.01
CA ASP A 39 -10.04 13.62 -1.17
C ASP A 39 -9.35 12.29 -0.86
N GLN A 40 -10.02 11.16 -1.09
CA GLN A 40 -9.39 9.85 -0.95
C GLN A 40 -8.39 9.65 -2.10
N PRO A 41 -7.11 9.39 -1.81
CA PRO A 41 -6.17 9.02 -2.86
C PRO A 41 -6.68 7.74 -3.52
N ASP A 42 -6.64 7.70 -4.86
CA ASP A 42 -6.96 6.49 -5.59
C ASP A 42 -6.21 5.31 -4.95
N PRO A 43 -6.87 4.16 -4.74
CA PRO A 43 -6.21 2.99 -4.22
C PRO A 43 -5.04 2.66 -5.14
N GLN A 44 -3.82 2.97 -4.69
CA GLN A 44 -2.65 2.70 -5.51
C GLN A 44 -2.61 1.20 -5.73
N PRO A 45 -2.32 0.75 -6.96
CA PRO A 45 -2.09 -0.66 -7.20
C PRO A 45 -1.04 -1.15 -6.18
N PRO A 46 -1.20 -2.37 -5.63
CA PRO A 46 -0.23 -2.90 -4.69
C PRO A 46 1.15 -2.83 -5.33
N ARG A 47 2.07 -2.13 -4.67
CA ARG A 47 3.44 -1.96 -5.17
C ARG A 47 4.06 -3.33 -5.40
N SER A 48 4.67 -3.51 -6.56
CA SER A 48 5.42 -4.71 -6.87
C SER A 48 6.60 -4.89 -5.90
N ALA A 49 7.07 -6.12 -5.70
CA ALA A 49 8.25 -6.38 -4.88
C ALA A 49 9.49 -5.60 -5.35
N TYR A 50 9.57 -5.29 -6.66
CA TYR A 50 10.61 -4.43 -7.20
C TYR A 50 10.48 -2.98 -6.73
N GLU A 51 9.29 -2.39 -6.85
CA GLU A 51 9.03 -1.00 -6.41
C GLU A 51 9.24 -0.82 -4.91
N LEU A 52 8.96 -1.86 -4.11
CA LEU A 52 9.22 -1.85 -2.66
C LEU A 52 10.71 -1.84 -2.30
N GLY A 53 11.58 -2.35 -3.18
CA GLY A 53 13.02 -2.44 -2.94
C GLY A 53 13.88 -1.53 -3.82
N ALA A 54 13.27 -0.72 -4.69
CA ALA A 54 13.96 0.06 -5.71
C ALA A 54 15.02 1.02 -5.14
N ASP A 55 14.77 1.56 -3.95
CA ASP A 55 15.67 2.44 -3.20
C ASP A 55 16.78 1.68 -2.45
N LEU A 56 16.64 0.36 -2.28
CA LEU A 56 17.60 -0.51 -1.61
C LEU A 56 18.56 -1.20 -2.59
N PHE A 57 18.11 -1.51 -3.81
CA PHE A 57 18.94 -2.16 -4.80
C PHE A 57 20.12 -1.28 -5.23
N GLY A 58 21.31 -1.86 -5.36
CA GLY A 58 22.52 -1.16 -5.83
C GLY A 58 23.22 -0.28 -4.79
N ARG A 59 22.69 -0.15 -3.57
CA ARG A 59 23.33 0.61 -2.47
C ARG A 59 24.68 0.03 -2.05
N HIS A 60 24.88 -1.28 -2.24
CA HIS A 60 26.11 -1.98 -1.93
C HIS A 60 26.61 -2.73 -3.16
N ARG A 61 27.93 -2.77 -3.34
CA ARG A 61 28.59 -3.57 -4.39
C ARG A 61 29.42 -4.67 -3.72
N GLY A 62 29.27 -5.88 -4.23
CA GLY A 62 30.11 -7.03 -3.90
C GLY A 62 30.96 -7.45 -5.10
N PRO A 63 31.71 -8.56 -4.97
CA PRO A 63 32.41 -9.18 -6.09
C PRO A 63 31.48 -9.45 -7.28
N ALA A 64 31.96 -9.24 -8.50
CA ALA A 64 31.14 -9.34 -9.72
C ALA A 64 30.70 -10.78 -10.02
N ASP A 65 31.49 -11.75 -9.55
CA ASP A 65 31.31 -13.20 -9.64
C ASP A 65 30.52 -13.78 -8.46
N LEU A 66 30.15 -12.98 -7.44
CA LEU A 66 29.47 -13.44 -6.23
C LEU A 66 28.17 -14.22 -6.53
N ALA A 67 27.45 -13.85 -7.59
CA ALA A 67 26.25 -14.55 -8.01
C ALA A 67 26.56 -15.94 -8.59
N GLN A 68 27.67 -16.08 -9.31
CA GLN A 68 28.13 -17.32 -9.93
C GLN A 68 28.74 -18.26 -8.88
N ASP A 69 29.58 -17.71 -8.00
CA ASP A 69 30.36 -18.47 -7.02
C ASP A 69 29.71 -18.53 -5.63
N ARG A 70 28.42 -18.15 -5.54
CA ARG A 70 27.66 -18.03 -4.29
C ARG A 70 27.85 -19.21 -3.33
N LYS A 71 27.88 -20.44 -3.84
CA LYS A 71 28.01 -21.65 -3.01
C LYS A 71 29.40 -21.77 -2.38
N GLN A 72 30.44 -21.46 -3.13
CA GLN A 72 31.82 -21.52 -2.64
C GLN A 72 32.05 -20.45 -1.56
N VAL A 73 31.66 -19.21 -1.86
CA VAL A 73 31.76 -18.09 -0.91
C VAL A 73 30.98 -18.37 0.38
N LEU A 74 29.80 -18.98 0.30
CA LEU A 74 29.05 -19.37 1.50
C LEU A 74 29.76 -20.45 2.33
N ALA A 75 30.39 -21.44 1.68
CA ALA A 75 31.14 -22.48 2.37
C ALA A 75 32.36 -21.91 3.12
N GLU A 76 33.08 -20.98 2.48
CA GLU A 76 34.22 -20.27 3.10
C GLU A 76 33.79 -19.47 4.33
N ILE A 77 32.72 -18.68 4.21
CA ILE A 77 32.17 -17.91 5.34
C ILE A 77 31.75 -18.83 6.49
N GLN A 78 31.18 -19.99 6.19
CA GLN A 78 30.78 -20.96 7.21
C GLN A 78 32.00 -21.59 7.90
N ALA A 79 33.02 -21.97 7.13
CA ALA A 79 34.27 -22.53 7.67
C ALA A 79 34.98 -21.52 8.59
N GLU A 80 35.09 -20.25 8.19
CA GLU A 80 35.64 -19.19 9.04
C GLU A 80 34.86 -19.02 10.34
N ARG A 81 33.52 -19.03 10.29
CA ARG A 81 32.67 -18.91 11.48
C ARG A 81 32.83 -20.09 12.42
N GLN A 82 33.02 -21.29 11.90
CA GLN A 82 33.26 -22.49 12.70
C GLN A 82 34.64 -22.45 13.35
N ALA A 83 35.68 -22.05 12.62
CA ALA A 83 37.03 -21.91 13.16
C ALA A 83 37.09 -20.89 14.32
N ARG A 84 36.36 -19.77 14.21
CA ARG A 84 36.26 -18.76 15.29
C ARG A 84 35.47 -19.23 16.52
N ARG A 85 34.66 -20.29 16.41
CA ARG A 85 33.88 -20.84 17.54
C ARG A 85 34.61 -21.97 18.26
N GLY A 86 35.62 -22.56 17.62
CA GLY A 86 36.42 -23.66 18.19
C GLY A 86 37.76 -23.22 18.81
N ALA A 87 38.07 -21.92 18.77
CA ALA A 87 39.23 -21.30 19.42
C ALA A 87 38.77 -20.53 20.67
#